data_AF-A0A8S3AMM6-F1
#
_entry.id   AF-A0A8S3AMM6-F1
#
_cell.length_a   1.000
_cell.length_b   1.000
_cell.length_c   1.000
_cell.angle_alpha   90.00
_cell.angle_beta   90.00
_cell.angle_gamma   90.00
#
_symmetry.space_group_name_H-M   'P 1'
#
loop_
_entity.id
_entity.type
_entity.pdbx_description
1 polymer ?
#
loop_
_entity_poly.entity_id
_entity_poly.type
_entity_poly.pdbx_seq_one_letter_code
_entity_poly.pdbx_strand_id
1 'polypeptide(L)'
;MHPNDAPLISDPIMQALLQMLKSNSGKASAVQEDALVAIGTLIEVLGSNFIKYVEHVLPFVYEALNNHAEYQICAAAVGVVGDLSRSLLDKLAPYCDHIMTHLLNCLGDDKLHRSVKPQILSTFGDIALAIGGYFKKYLEHVLNTLNQACRAQVAKNDYDMIDYLNELREGCLSAYTGIIQGLRNSVAPAGDSTLALVELQLVTGQLPFMVQFIETIARDPNKSDSIIGSAIGLIGDLVTSYGQQMIEYVERDPIDKLLTEGKRSKIMKTKTLAMWATKEIRKIKNN
;
A
#
# COMPACT_ATOMS: atom_id res chain seq x y z
N MET A 1 2.01 13.79 -25.05
CA MET A 1 2.78 12.61 -25.50
C MET A 1 1.76 11.53 -25.81
N HIS A 2 1.74 10.99 -27.02
CA HIS A 2 0.86 9.87 -27.35
C HIS A 2 1.38 8.63 -26.59
N PRO A 3 0.53 7.70 -26.11
CA PRO A 3 0.99 6.48 -25.42
C PRO A 3 2.01 5.64 -26.21
N ASN A 4 2.05 5.81 -27.53
CA ASN A 4 2.96 5.12 -28.44
C ASN A 4 4.36 5.76 -28.52
N ASP A 5 4.54 6.99 -28.03
CA ASP A 5 5.81 7.70 -28.09
C ASP A 5 6.79 7.22 -27.01
N ALA A 6 6.26 6.83 -25.84
CA ALA A 6 7.08 6.45 -24.69
C ALA A 6 7.92 5.19 -24.91
N PRO A 7 7.42 4.11 -25.53
CA PRO A 7 8.25 2.97 -25.89
C PRO A 7 9.43 3.35 -26.80
N LEU A 8 9.24 4.31 -27.72
CA LEU A 8 10.24 4.73 -28.70
C LEU A 8 11.42 5.49 -28.08
N ILE A 9 11.20 6.18 -26.95
CA ILE A 9 12.24 6.96 -26.27
C ILE A 9 12.70 6.35 -24.94
N SER A 10 12.06 5.28 -24.50
CA SER A 10 12.34 4.67 -23.19
C SER A 10 13.75 4.10 -23.06
N ASP A 11 14.31 3.49 -24.11
CA ASP A 11 15.63 2.86 -24.06
C ASP A 11 16.75 3.90 -23.81
N PRO A 12 16.86 5.00 -24.58
CA PRO A 12 17.83 6.06 -24.30
C PRO A 12 17.67 6.68 -22.90
N ILE A 13 16.43 6.90 -22.46
CA ILE A 13 16.15 7.49 -21.13
C ILE A 13 16.62 6.54 -20.03
N MET A 14 16.27 5.25 -20.11
CA MET A 14 16.71 4.27 -19.12
C MET A 14 18.23 4.11 -19.10
N GLN A 15 18.89 4.12 -20.26
CA GLN A 15 20.35 4.07 -20.30
C GLN A 15 20.98 5.27 -19.58
N ALA A 16 20.46 6.49 -19.82
CA ALA A 16 20.94 7.69 -19.13
C ALA A 16 20.70 7.64 -17.62
N LEU A 17 19.50 7.23 -17.18
CA LEU A 17 19.15 7.11 -15.76
C LEU A 17 20.00 6.04 -15.05
N LEU A 18 20.20 4.88 -15.67
CA LEU A 18 21.07 3.84 -15.12
C LEU A 18 22.53 4.28 -15.06
N GLN A 19 23.02 5.03 -16.06
CA GLN A 19 24.36 5.60 -16.03
C GLN A 19 24.50 6.65 -14.91
N MET A 20 23.47 7.46 -14.70
CA MET A 20 23.43 8.46 -13.63
C MET A 20 23.47 7.81 -12.24
N LEU A 21 22.71 6.73 -12.03
CA LEU A 21 22.75 5.94 -10.79
C LEU A 21 24.13 5.31 -10.57
N LYS A 22 24.72 4.67 -11.60
CA LYS A 22 26.05 4.03 -11.52
C LYS A 22 27.17 5.01 -11.21
N SER A 23 27.12 6.21 -11.80
CA SER A 23 28.23 7.18 -11.71
C SER A 23 28.24 7.91 -10.36
N ASN A 24 27.10 7.96 -9.68
CA ASN A 24 26.90 8.73 -8.46
C ASN A 24 26.66 7.90 -7.20
N SER A 25 26.84 6.57 -7.24
CA SER A 25 26.78 5.69 -6.06
C SER A 25 27.61 6.26 -4.90
N GLY A 26 26.92 6.84 -3.91
CA GLY A 26 27.50 7.39 -2.68
C GLY A 26 28.10 8.80 -2.73
N LYS A 27 27.89 9.59 -3.80
CA LYS A 27 28.48 10.95 -3.94
C LYS A 27 27.49 12.10 -4.06
N ALA A 28 26.27 11.86 -4.55
CA ALA A 28 25.25 12.90 -4.73
C ALA A 28 23.84 12.33 -4.50
N SER A 29 23.37 12.40 -3.25
CA SER A 29 22.09 11.80 -2.81
C SER A 29 20.88 12.31 -3.59
N ALA A 30 20.80 13.63 -3.81
CA ALA A 30 19.71 14.25 -4.57
C ALA A 30 19.62 13.74 -6.02
N VAL A 31 20.75 13.46 -6.67
CA VAL A 31 20.76 12.94 -8.04
C VAL A 31 20.24 11.50 -8.10
N GLN A 32 20.53 10.69 -7.07
CA GLN A 32 20.01 9.33 -6.98
C GLN A 32 18.50 9.33 -6.72
N GLU A 33 18.02 10.22 -5.85
CA GLU A 33 16.59 10.43 -5.61
C GLU A 33 15.85 10.81 -6.90
N ASP A 34 16.30 11.87 -7.60
CA ASP A 34 15.69 12.32 -8.86
C ASP A 34 15.72 11.23 -9.94
N ALA A 35 16.79 10.44 -10.00
CA ALA A 35 16.87 9.30 -10.92
C ALA A 35 15.78 8.26 -10.65
N LEU A 36 15.59 7.89 -9.38
CA LEU A 36 14.59 6.89 -8.97
C LEU A 36 13.17 7.40 -9.20
N VAL A 37 12.90 8.68 -8.91
CA VAL A 37 11.60 9.32 -9.19
C VAL A 37 11.30 9.35 -10.70
N ALA A 38 12.30 9.68 -11.52
CA ALA A 38 12.17 9.63 -12.98
C ALA A 38 11.92 8.20 -13.49
N ILE A 39 12.57 7.20 -12.90
CA ILE A 39 12.30 5.78 -13.19
C ILE A 39 10.85 5.41 -12.83
N GLY A 40 10.35 5.84 -11.67
CA GLY A 40 8.94 5.65 -11.25
C GLY A 40 7.95 6.18 -12.30
N THR A 41 8.17 7.40 -12.77
CA THR A 41 7.37 8.01 -13.84
C THR A 41 7.39 7.17 -15.12
N LEU A 42 8.55 6.63 -15.50
CA LEU A 42 8.66 5.80 -16.69
C LEU A 42 7.98 4.43 -16.51
N ILE A 43 7.99 3.86 -15.30
CA ILE A 43 7.25 2.64 -14.96
C ILE A 43 5.75 2.85 -15.14
N GLU A 44 5.21 3.97 -14.66
CA GLU A 44 3.79 4.30 -14.83
C GLU A 44 3.40 4.45 -16.32
N VAL A 45 4.26 5.11 -17.10
CA VAL A 45 4.01 5.37 -18.52
C VAL A 45 4.11 4.10 -19.37
N LEU A 46 5.10 3.23 -19.10
CA LEU A 46 5.31 2.01 -19.88
C LEU A 46 4.43 0.85 -19.40
N GLY A 47 3.96 0.89 -18.16
CA GLY A 47 3.18 -0.18 -17.54
C GLY A 47 3.93 -1.51 -17.62
N SER A 48 3.23 -2.55 -18.08
CA SER A 48 3.78 -3.90 -18.17
C SER A 48 4.99 -4.05 -19.12
N ASN A 49 5.22 -3.08 -20.03
CA ASN A 49 6.38 -3.09 -20.93
C ASN A 49 7.68 -2.72 -20.22
N PHE A 50 7.62 -2.18 -18.99
CA PHE A 50 8.81 -1.89 -18.19
C PHE A 50 9.58 -3.16 -17.80
N ILE A 51 8.96 -4.35 -17.91
CA ILE A 51 9.56 -5.64 -17.51
C ILE A 51 10.98 -5.87 -18.07
N LYS A 52 11.29 -5.35 -19.27
CA LYS A 52 12.63 -5.47 -19.88
C LYS A 52 13.75 -4.75 -19.12
N TYR A 53 13.42 -3.82 -18.22
CA TYR A 53 14.41 -3.04 -17.45
C TYR A 53 14.53 -3.49 -15.99
N VAL A 54 13.61 -4.32 -15.50
CA VAL A 54 13.47 -4.63 -14.07
C VAL A 54 14.76 -5.21 -13.49
N GLU A 55 15.37 -6.17 -14.16
CA GLU A 55 16.63 -6.79 -13.73
C GLU A 55 17.80 -5.79 -13.67
N HIS A 56 17.74 -4.71 -14.44
CA HIS A 56 18.75 -3.66 -14.43
C HIS A 56 18.50 -2.59 -13.36
N VAL A 57 17.25 -2.39 -12.96
CA VAL A 57 16.84 -1.38 -11.98
C VAL A 57 16.91 -1.91 -10.55
N LEU A 58 16.50 -3.16 -10.32
CA LEU A 58 16.40 -3.74 -8.99
C LEU A 58 17.71 -3.69 -8.17
N PRO A 59 18.91 -3.90 -8.73
CA PRO A 59 20.14 -3.75 -7.97
C PRO A 59 20.30 -2.37 -7.31
N PHE A 60 19.91 -1.29 -8.01
CA PHE A 60 19.95 0.07 -7.47
C PHE A 60 18.86 0.32 -6.44
N VAL A 61 17.68 -0.28 -6.62
CA VAL A 61 16.60 -0.23 -5.63
C VAL A 61 17.03 -0.93 -4.35
N TYR A 62 17.68 -2.09 -4.42
CA TYR A 62 18.17 -2.80 -3.25
C TYR A 62 19.28 -2.02 -2.51
N GLU A 63 20.21 -1.43 -3.25
CA GLU A 63 21.23 -0.54 -2.67
C GLU A 63 20.59 0.65 -1.95
N ALA A 64 19.61 1.31 -2.57
CA ALA A 64 18.90 2.44 -2.00
C ALA A 64 18.08 2.06 -0.75
N LEU A 65 17.41 0.89 -0.77
CA LEU A 65 16.67 0.39 0.39
C LEU A 65 17.59 0.12 1.59
N ASN A 66 18.81 -0.39 1.35
CA ASN A 66 19.78 -0.64 2.43
C ASN A 66 20.49 0.64 2.92
N ASN A 67 20.38 1.77 2.21
CA ASN A 67 21.01 3.02 2.61
C ASN A 67 20.11 3.84 3.55
N HIS A 68 20.03 3.43 4.81
CA HIS A 68 19.15 4.06 5.79
C HIS A 68 19.59 5.46 6.23
N ALA A 69 20.83 5.88 5.92
CA ALA A 69 21.34 7.20 6.24
C ALA A 69 20.70 8.30 5.36
N GLU A 70 20.43 7.97 4.09
CA GLU A 70 19.84 8.88 3.10
C GLU A 70 18.38 8.48 2.88
N TYR A 71 17.51 8.79 3.86
CA TYR A 71 16.14 8.30 3.88
C TYR A 71 15.30 8.73 2.66
N GLN A 72 15.65 9.85 2.00
CA GLN A 72 14.97 10.31 0.79
C GLN A 72 15.17 9.34 -0.38
N ILE A 73 16.38 8.78 -0.52
CA ILE A 73 16.69 7.78 -1.53
C ILE A 73 15.95 6.47 -1.21
N CYS A 74 15.91 6.08 0.07
CA CYS A 74 15.15 4.93 0.52
C CYS A 74 13.65 5.09 0.22
N ALA A 75 13.07 6.26 0.52
CA ALA A 75 11.69 6.61 0.19
C ALA A 75 11.41 6.53 -1.33
N ALA A 76 12.28 7.10 -2.16
CA ALA A 76 12.16 7.02 -3.62
C ALA A 76 12.22 5.57 -4.12
N ALA A 77 13.09 4.74 -3.54
CA ALA A 77 13.18 3.31 -3.87
C ALA A 77 11.92 2.53 -3.49
N VAL A 78 11.33 2.82 -2.32
CA VAL A 78 10.02 2.25 -1.92
C VAL A 78 8.93 2.67 -2.90
N GLY A 79 8.92 3.94 -3.34
CA GLY A 79 8.02 4.43 -4.38
C GLY A 79 8.14 3.65 -5.69
N VAL A 80 9.37 3.42 -6.17
CA VAL A 80 9.64 2.60 -7.36
C VAL A 80 9.07 1.18 -7.21
N VAL A 81 9.18 0.56 -6.03
CA VAL A 81 8.58 -0.77 -5.80
C VAL A 81 7.06 -0.73 -5.87
N GLY A 82 6.42 0.33 -5.34
CA GLY A 82 4.98 0.56 -5.49
C GLY A 82 4.57 0.70 -6.96
N ASP A 83 5.30 1.49 -7.74
CA ASP A 83 5.06 1.67 -9.18
C ASP A 83 5.23 0.37 -9.94
N LEU A 84 6.29 -0.40 -9.67
CA LEU A 84 6.50 -1.72 -10.26
C LEU A 84 5.34 -2.68 -9.93
N SER A 85 4.84 -2.65 -8.70
CA SER A 85 3.71 -3.49 -8.28
C SER A 85 2.44 -3.16 -9.07
N ARG A 86 2.13 -1.88 -9.23
CA ARG A 86 0.95 -1.42 -9.97
C ARG A 86 1.06 -1.64 -11.48
N SER A 87 2.27 -1.51 -12.04
CA SER A 87 2.50 -1.61 -13.49
C SER A 87 2.73 -3.04 -13.99
N LEU A 88 3.37 -3.90 -13.19
CA LEU A 88 3.76 -5.25 -13.61
C LEU A 88 2.80 -6.34 -13.15
N LEU A 89 2.02 -6.09 -12.09
CA LEU A 89 1.06 -7.04 -11.52
C LEU A 89 1.72 -8.40 -11.22
N ASP A 90 1.16 -9.48 -11.76
CA ASP A 90 1.63 -10.87 -11.57
C ASP A 90 3.08 -11.08 -12.04
N LYS A 91 3.56 -10.29 -13.02
CA LYS A 91 4.95 -10.35 -13.51
C LYS A 91 5.98 -9.91 -12.47
N LEU A 92 5.57 -9.27 -11.37
CA LEU A 92 6.47 -8.92 -10.27
C LEU A 92 6.84 -10.15 -9.41
N ALA A 93 6.02 -11.20 -9.41
CA ALA A 93 6.15 -12.34 -8.50
C ALA A 93 7.56 -12.96 -8.41
N PRO A 94 8.34 -13.12 -9.50
CA PRO A 94 9.71 -13.65 -9.45
C PRO A 94 10.70 -12.80 -8.64
N TYR A 95 10.42 -11.51 -8.46
CA TYR A 95 11.30 -10.55 -7.77
C TYR A 95 10.87 -10.28 -6.32
N CYS A 96 9.66 -10.70 -5.94
CA CYS A 96 9.05 -10.33 -4.67
C CYS A 96 9.81 -10.88 -3.45
N ASP A 97 10.42 -12.06 -3.52
CA ASP A 97 11.12 -12.64 -2.35
C ASP A 97 12.27 -11.72 -1.89
N HIS A 98 13.05 -11.19 -2.83
CA HIS A 98 14.13 -10.22 -2.55
C HIS A 98 13.58 -8.85 -2.14
N ILE A 99 12.56 -8.34 -2.84
CA ILE A 99 11.93 -7.05 -2.52
C ILE A 99 11.39 -7.07 -1.08
N MET A 100 10.62 -8.10 -0.71
CA MET A 100 10.02 -8.24 0.62
C MET A 100 11.09 -8.34 1.70
N THR A 101 12.18 -9.07 1.43
CA THR A 101 13.31 -9.17 2.36
C THR A 101 13.91 -7.79 2.65
N HIS A 102 14.19 -6.97 1.62
CA HIS A 102 14.72 -5.63 1.83
C HIS A 102 13.73 -4.71 2.57
N LEU A 103 12.45 -4.70 2.18
CA LEU A 103 11.43 -3.87 2.85
C LEU A 103 11.23 -4.23 4.33
N LEU A 104 11.22 -5.53 4.67
CA LEU A 104 11.12 -5.98 6.06
C LEU A 104 12.37 -5.62 6.86
N ASN A 105 13.56 -5.73 6.26
CA ASN A 105 14.81 -5.30 6.89
C ASN A 105 14.82 -3.80 7.19
N CYS A 106 14.32 -2.96 6.27
CA CYS A 106 14.20 -1.52 6.49
C CYS A 106 13.33 -1.22 7.72
N LEU A 107 12.18 -1.91 7.86
CA LEU A 107 11.28 -1.71 9.00
C LEU A 107 11.87 -2.16 10.34
N GLY A 108 12.77 -3.14 10.32
CA GLY A 108 13.48 -3.65 11.48
C GLY A 108 14.66 -2.77 11.94
N ASP A 109 15.07 -1.76 11.16
CA ASP A 109 16.16 -0.86 11.54
C ASP A 109 15.61 0.39 12.26
N ASP A 110 16.06 0.58 13.51
CA ASP A 110 15.71 1.74 14.34
C ASP A 110 16.30 3.06 13.81
N LYS A 111 17.31 3.00 12.94
CA LYS A 111 17.92 4.17 12.29
C LYS A 111 17.09 4.68 11.11
N LEU A 112 16.14 3.89 10.60
CA LEU A 112 15.32 4.31 9.47
C LEU A 112 14.46 5.51 9.88
N HIS A 113 14.53 6.57 9.08
CA HIS A 113 13.71 7.76 9.30
C HIS A 113 12.23 7.39 9.29
N ARG A 114 11.48 7.91 10.28
CA ARG A 114 10.08 7.57 10.53
C ARG A 114 9.17 7.72 9.30
N SER A 115 9.42 8.70 8.44
CA SER A 115 8.61 9.00 7.24
C SER A 115 8.63 7.88 6.18
N VAL A 116 9.62 6.98 6.21
CA VAL A 116 9.71 5.88 5.25
C VAL A 116 8.80 4.72 5.64
N LYS A 117 8.55 4.51 6.95
CA LYS A 117 7.73 3.39 7.44
C LYS A 117 6.31 3.37 6.84
N PRO A 118 5.55 4.49 6.82
CA PRO A 118 4.23 4.54 6.19
C PRO A 118 4.24 4.14 4.70
N GLN A 119 5.28 4.52 3.97
CA GLN A 119 5.42 4.21 2.55
C GLN A 119 5.63 2.70 2.35
N ILE A 120 6.52 2.08 3.14
CA ILE A 120 6.76 0.63 3.07
C ILE A 120 5.46 -0.14 3.36
N LEU A 121 4.69 0.28 4.38
CA LEU A 121 3.42 -0.36 4.70
C LEU A 121 2.43 -0.26 3.53
N SER A 122 2.30 0.92 2.91
CA SER A 122 1.47 1.08 1.71
C SER A 122 1.91 0.16 0.58
N THR A 123 3.22 0.05 0.35
CA THR A 123 3.81 -0.81 -0.69
C THR A 123 3.55 -2.29 -0.43
N PHE A 124 3.43 -2.75 0.82
CA PHE A 124 2.96 -4.13 1.08
C PHE A 124 1.56 -4.36 0.52
N GLY A 125 0.67 -3.36 0.62
CA GLY A 125 -0.65 -3.41 0.00
C GLY A 125 -0.57 -3.49 -1.52
N ASP A 126 0.26 -2.66 -2.16
CA ASP A 126 0.46 -2.69 -3.62
C ASP A 126 1.00 -4.05 -4.09
N ILE A 127 1.99 -4.62 -3.40
CA ILE A 127 2.54 -5.94 -3.70
C ILE A 127 1.47 -7.02 -3.52
N ALA A 128 0.72 -7.00 -2.42
CA ALA A 128 -0.34 -7.97 -2.16
C ALA A 128 -1.43 -7.93 -3.24
N LEU A 129 -1.81 -6.73 -3.68
CA LEU A 129 -2.76 -6.55 -4.77
C LEU A 129 -2.21 -7.04 -6.11
N ALA A 130 -0.92 -6.83 -6.38
CA ALA A 130 -0.25 -7.22 -7.62
C ALA A 130 -0.12 -8.75 -7.78
N ILE A 131 0.28 -9.44 -6.71
CA ILE A 131 0.59 -10.89 -6.78
C ILE A 131 -0.50 -11.80 -6.18
N GLY A 132 -1.54 -11.21 -5.57
CA GLY A 132 -2.69 -11.95 -5.02
C GLY A 132 -2.27 -13.09 -4.09
N GLY A 133 -2.70 -14.32 -4.42
CA GLY A 133 -2.45 -15.50 -3.59
C GLY A 133 -0.98 -15.88 -3.39
N TYR A 134 -0.06 -15.40 -4.23
CA TYR A 134 1.39 -15.55 -3.98
C TYR A 134 1.86 -14.79 -2.74
N PHE A 135 1.07 -13.81 -2.25
CA PHE A 135 1.41 -13.00 -1.08
C PHE A 135 1.34 -13.77 0.25
N LYS A 136 0.66 -14.94 0.27
CA LYS A 136 0.55 -15.79 1.47
C LYS A 136 1.89 -16.08 2.16
N LYS A 137 2.97 -16.20 1.36
CA LYS A 137 4.33 -16.44 1.83
C LYS A 137 4.78 -15.41 2.88
N TYR A 138 4.34 -14.17 2.74
CA TYR A 138 4.76 -13.03 3.56
C TYR A 138 3.69 -12.58 4.55
N LEU A 139 2.46 -13.10 4.40
CA LEU A 139 1.27 -12.61 5.08
C LEU A 139 1.44 -12.56 6.60
N GLU A 140 1.97 -13.62 7.21
CA GLU A 140 2.19 -13.66 8.67
C GLU A 140 3.12 -12.54 9.15
N HIS A 141 4.27 -12.37 8.49
CA HIS A 141 5.26 -11.34 8.82
C HIS A 141 4.68 -9.93 8.66
N VAL A 142 3.93 -9.70 7.56
CA VAL A 142 3.30 -8.42 7.28
C VAL A 142 2.18 -8.11 8.27
N LEU A 143 1.33 -9.09 8.61
CA LEU A 143 0.28 -8.90 9.62
C LEU A 143 0.86 -8.59 11.01
N ASN A 144 1.93 -9.28 11.41
CA ASN A 144 2.63 -8.98 12.67
C ASN A 144 3.20 -7.55 12.69
N THR A 145 3.75 -7.11 11.56
CA THR A 145 4.25 -5.73 11.39
C THR A 145 3.12 -4.71 11.46
N LEU A 146 2.02 -4.94 10.76
CA LEU A 146 0.83 -4.06 10.78
C LEU A 146 0.22 -3.98 12.19
N ASN A 147 0.15 -5.10 12.90
CA ASN A 147 -0.34 -5.13 14.28
C ASN A 147 0.48 -4.22 15.22
N GLN A 148 1.80 -4.14 15.03
CA GLN A 148 2.66 -3.24 15.78
C GLN A 148 2.44 -1.78 15.36
N ALA A 149 2.42 -1.51 14.05
CA ALA A 149 2.26 -0.15 13.52
C ALA A 149 0.91 0.47 13.88
N CYS A 150 -0.19 -0.30 13.81
CA CYS A 150 -1.54 0.13 14.20
C CYS A 150 -1.66 0.51 15.68
N ARG A 151 -0.78 -0.01 16.55
CA ARG A 151 -0.75 0.29 17.99
C ARG A 151 0.16 1.46 18.34
N ALA A 152 0.83 2.06 17.35
CA ALA A 152 1.67 3.23 17.58
C ALA A 152 0.86 4.37 18.19
N GLN A 153 1.47 5.04 19.17
CA GLN A 153 0.93 6.22 19.82
C GLN A 153 1.98 7.31 19.80
N VAL A 154 1.52 8.55 19.66
CA VAL A 154 2.38 9.74 19.62
C VAL A 154 1.87 10.80 20.57
N ALA A 155 2.73 11.77 20.88
CA ALA A 155 2.36 12.90 21.71
C ALA A 155 1.29 13.76 21.01
N LYS A 156 0.12 13.92 21.65
CA LYS A 156 -1.05 14.61 21.06
C LYS A 156 -0.93 16.14 21.01
N ASN A 157 0.16 16.70 21.51
CA ASN A 157 0.46 18.13 21.53
C ASN A 157 1.52 18.53 20.48
N ASP A 158 2.06 17.56 19.74
CA ASP A 158 3.05 17.78 18.70
C ASP A 158 2.38 17.55 17.34
N TYR A 159 2.22 18.62 16.56
CA TYR A 159 1.54 18.59 15.27
C TYR A 159 2.27 17.70 14.24
N ASP A 160 3.61 17.72 14.22
CA ASP A 160 4.40 16.89 13.30
C ASP A 160 4.23 15.40 13.63
N MET A 161 4.11 15.08 14.91
CA MET A 161 3.85 13.72 15.37
C MET A 161 2.43 13.25 15.03
N ILE A 162 1.44 14.14 15.12
CA ILE A 162 0.05 13.85 14.70
C ILE A 162 0.00 13.55 13.21
N ASP A 163 0.65 14.37 12.38
CA ASP A 163 0.70 14.17 10.94
C ASP A 163 1.41 12.86 10.60
N TYR A 164 2.52 12.57 11.26
CA TYR A 164 3.21 11.29 11.12
C TYR A 164 2.32 10.09 11.53
N LEU A 165 1.60 10.17 12.65
CA LEU A 165 0.69 9.11 13.08
C LEU A 165 -0.43 8.89 12.06
N ASN A 166 -0.91 9.98 11.47
CA ASN A 166 -1.90 9.96 10.42
C ASN A 166 -1.35 9.24 9.16
N GLU A 167 -0.16 9.60 8.68
CA GLU A 167 0.50 8.90 7.57
C GLU A 167 0.70 7.41 7.87
N LEU A 168 1.18 7.07 9.07
CA LEU A 168 1.40 5.68 9.47
C LEU A 168 0.10 4.87 9.47
N ARG A 169 -0.99 5.46 9.98
CA ARG A 169 -2.32 4.83 9.95
C ARG A 169 -2.83 4.64 8.53
N GLU A 170 -2.63 5.62 7.66
CA GLU A 170 -2.98 5.54 6.24
C GLU A 170 -2.20 4.43 5.54
N GLY A 171 -0.91 4.28 5.84
CA GLY A 171 -0.10 3.17 5.34
C GLY A 171 -0.61 1.80 5.81
N CYS A 172 -1.02 1.69 7.07
CA CYS A 172 -1.64 0.45 7.58
C CYS A 172 -2.97 0.13 6.89
N LEU A 173 -3.84 1.13 6.71
CA LEU A 173 -5.13 0.97 6.04
C LEU A 173 -4.94 0.54 4.58
N SER A 174 -4.02 1.18 3.87
CA SER A 174 -3.67 0.84 2.48
C SER A 174 -3.13 -0.59 2.37
N ALA A 175 -2.28 -1.01 3.32
CA ALA A 175 -1.78 -2.38 3.39
C ALA A 175 -2.93 -3.40 3.55
N TYR A 176 -3.84 -3.19 4.51
CA TYR A 176 -4.99 -4.07 4.70
C TYR A 176 -5.91 -4.10 3.49
N THR A 177 -6.19 -2.94 2.88
CA THR A 177 -6.98 -2.86 1.65
C THR A 177 -6.34 -3.69 0.53
N GLY A 178 -5.04 -3.52 0.29
CA GLY A 178 -4.32 -4.28 -0.73
C GLY A 178 -4.30 -5.79 -0.47
N ILE A 179 -4.10 -6.21 0.79
CA ILE A 179 -4.16 -7.61 1.20
C ILE A 179 -5.55 -8.21 0.97
N ILE A 180 -6.60 -7.54 1.46
CA ILE A 180 -7.99 -8.04 1.32
C ILE A 180 -8.38 -8.13 -0.15
N GLN A 181 -8.12 -7.07 -0.93
CA GLN A 181 -8.45 -7.06 -2.36
C GLN A 181 -7.60 -8.07 -3.15
N GLY A 182 -6.31 -8.19 -2.86
CA GLY A 182 -5.40 -9.12 -3.51
C GLY A 182 -5.79 -10.59 -3.29
N LEU A 183 -6.12 -10.97 -2.05
CA LEU A 183 -6.59 -12.32 -1.72
C LEU A 183 -8.00 -12.60 -2.28
N ARG A 184 -8.90 -11.60 -2.27
CA ARG A 184 -10.25 -11.73 -2.85
C ARG A 184 -10.21 -11.94 -4.35
N ASN A 185 -9.30 -11.26 -5.04
CA ASN A 185 -9.16 -11.33 -6.49
C ASN A 185 -8.22 -12.47 -6.92
N SER A 186 -7.81 -13.37 -6.00
CA SER A 186 -7.06 -14.56 -6.36
C SER A 186 -7.93 -15.49 -7.21
N VAL A 187 -7.60 -15.58 -8.50
CA VAL A 187 -8.31 -16.45 -9.44
C VAL A 187 -7.58 -17.79 -9.51
N ALA A 188 -8.28 -18.88 -9.21
CA ALA A 188 -7.79 -20.22 -9.53
C ALA A 188 -7.53 -20.33 -11.04
N PRO A 189 -6.54 -21.11 -11.50
CA PRO A 189 -6.33 -21.37 -12.93
C PRO A 189 -7.59 -21.85 -13.68
N ALA A 190 -8.60 -22.33 -12.96
CA ALA A 190 -9.88 -22.82 -13.48
C ALA A 190 -11.09 -21.87 -13.27
N GLY A 191 -10.90 -20.63 -12.81
CA GLY A 191 -11.99 -19.67 -12.60
C GLY A 191 -12.90 -19.99 -11.39
N ASP A 192 -12.45 -20.86 -10.50
CA ASP A 192 -13.20 -21.25 -9.29
C ASP A 192 -12.98 -20.23 -8.16
N SER A 193 -14.07 -19.55 -7.77
CA SER A 193 -14.13 -18.60 -6.65
C SER A 193 -13.85 -19.25 -5.28
N THR A 194 -13.81 -20.59 -5.20
CA THR A 194 -13.54 -21.33 -3.96
C THR A 194 -12.15 -21.03 -3.41
N LEU A 195 -11.15 -20.78 -4.26
CA LEU A 195 -9.81 -20.40 -3.77
C LEU A 195 -9.84 -19.06 -3.04
N ALA A 196 -10.43 -18.02 -3.62
CA ALA A 196 -10.54 -16.71 -2.98
C ALA A 196 -11.19 -16.78 -1.59
N LEU A 197 -12.21 -17.63 -1.42
CA LEU A 197 -12.84 -17.86 -0.12
C LEU A 197 -11.87 -18.49 0.90
N VAL A 198 -11.07 -19.48 0.48
CA VAL A 198 -10.06 -20.11 1.34
C VAL A 198 -8.93 -19.14 1.69
N GLU A 199 -8.52 -18.28 0.75
CA GLU A 199 -7.47 -17.30 1.00
C GLU A 199 -7.90 -16.21 1.99
N LEU A 200 -9.14 -15.72 1.87
CA LEU A 200 -9.71 -14.75 2.81
C LEU A 200 -9.88 -15.33 4.23
N GLN A 201 -10.08 -16.66 4.35
CA GLN A 201 -10.13 -17.31 5.66
C GLN A 201 -8.83 -17.13 6.47
N LEU A 202 -7.68 -16.97 5.79
CA LEU A 202 -6.39 -16.75 6.45
C LEU A 202 -6.34 -15.43 7.23
N VAL A 203 -7.12 -14.43 6.81
CA VAL A 203 -7.14 -13.08 7.42
C VAL A 203 -8.39 -12.87 8.28
N THR A 204 -9.35 -13.80 8.28
CA THR A 204 -10.60 -13.69 9.04
C THR A 204 -10.36 -13.48 10.53
N GLY A 205 -9.35 -14.15 11.12
CA GLY A 205 -8.98 -13.96 12.52
C GLY A 205 -8.52 -12.54 12.88
N GLN A 206 -8.12 -11.73 11.90
CA GLN A 206 -7.70 -10.33 12.08
C GLN A 206 -8.87 -9.33 11.98
N LEU A 207 -10.07 -9.77 11.57
CA LEU A 207 -11.25 -8.90 11.44
C LEU A 207 -11.56 -8.05 12.69
N PRO A 208 -11.59 -8.63 13.91
CA PRO A 208 -11.88 -7.83 15.11
C PRO A 208 -10.85 -6.72 15.32
N PHE A 209 -9.58 -7.01 15.03
CA PHE A 209 -8.49 -6.04 15.16
C PHE A 209 -8.59 -4.91 14.13
N MET A 210 -8.83 -5.25 12.86
CA MET A 210 -8.99 -4.25 11.79
C MET A 210 -10.15 -3.30 12.09
N VAL A 211 -11.29 -3.82 12.55
CA VAL A 211 -12.44 -2.98 12.92
C VAL A 211 -12.11 -2.13 14.15
N GLN A 212 -11.49 -2.69 15.18
CA GLN A 212 -11.08 -1.93 16.36
C GLN A 212 -10.11 -0.80 16.01
N PHE A 213 -9.19 -1.04 15.07
CA PHE A 213 -8.27 -0.03 14.56
C PHE A 213 -9.03 1.11 13.86
N ILE A 214 -9.98 0.78 12.98
CA ILE A 214 -10.85 1.78 12.34
C ILE A 214 -11.67 2.57 13.37
N GLU A 215 -12.22 1.92 14.39
CA GLU A 215 -12.94 2.62 15.45
C GLU A 215 -12.03 3.56 16.26
N THR A 216 -10.77 3.19 16.47
CA THR A 216 -9.78 4.04 17.15
C THR A 216 -9.53 5.31 16.34
N ILE A 217 -9.40 5.16 15.02
CA ILE A 217 -9.30 6.28 14.07
C ILE A 217 -10.58 7.13 14.11
N ALA A 218 -11.76 6.51 14.07
CA ALA A 218 -13.04 7.23 14.06
C ALA A 218 -13.24 8.13 15.29
N ARG A 219 -12.75 7.68 16.45
CA ARG A 219 -12.80 8.45 17.71
C ARG A 219 -11.73 9.53 17.81
N ASP A 220 -10.74 9.55 16.92
CA ASP A 220 -9.65 10.51 16.97
C ASP A 220 -10.11 11.88 16.42
N PRO A 221 -10.05 12.97 17.20
CA PRO A 221 -10.40 14.31 16.71
C PRO A 221 -9.38 14.86 15.69
N ASN A 222 -8.15 14.33 15.66
CA ASN A 222 -7.06 14.81 14.81
C ASN A 222 -6.94 14.02 13.50
N LYS A 223 -7.91 13.16 13.17
CA LYS A 223 -7.91 12.38 11.93
C LYS A 223 -8.01 13.29 10.70
N SER A 224 -7.19 13.02 9.69
CA SER A 224 -7.25 13.73 8.40
C SER A 224 -8.37 13.17 7.51
N ASP A 225 -8.80 13.96 6.53
CA ASP A 225 -9.81 13.51 5.57
C ASP A 225 -9.34 12.30 4.74
N SER A 226 -8.04 12.23 4.41
CA SER A 226 -7.45 11.10 3.69
C SER A 226 -7.66 9.79 4.44
N ILE A 227 -7.42 9.80 5.76
CA ILE A 227 -7.60 8.62 6.61
C ILE A 227 -9.07 8.24 6.76
N ILE A 228 -9.97 9.23 6.83
CA ILE A 228 -11.41 8.95 6.80
C ILE A 228 -11.75 8.18 5.51
N GLY A 229 -11.25 8.66 4.37
CA GLY A 229 -11.40 8.00 3.08
C GLY A 229 -10.86 6.57 3.08
N SER A 230 -9.61 6.37 3.50
CA SER A 230 -8.95 5.07 3.53
C SER A 230 -9.61 4.08 4.49
N ALA A 231 -10.05 4.54 5.67
CA ALA A 231 -10.75 3.70 6.65
C ALA A 231 -12.13 3.26 6.15
N ILE A 232 -12.87 4.17 5.52
CA ILE A 232 -14.15 3.87 4.87
C ILE A 232 -13.97 2.93 3.68
N GLY A 233 -12.91 3.13 2.89
CA GLY A 233 -12.53 2.23 1.80
C GLY A 233 -12.35 0.80 2.31
N LEU A 234 -11.54 0.64 3.36
CA LEU A 234 -11.33 -0.65 4.01
C LEU A 234 -12.64 -1.25 4.56
N ILE A 235 -13.52 -0.47 5.19
CA ILE A 235 -14.85 -0.96 5.63
C ILE A 235 -15.62 -1.55 4.44
N GLY A 236 -15.67 -0.83 3.32
CA GLY A 236 -16.36 -1.31 2.13
C GLY A 236 -15.72 -2.60 1.58
N ASP A 237 -14.40 -2.69 1.54
CA ASP A 237 -13.70 -3.91 1.12
C ASP A 237 -14.01 -5.09 2.03
N LEU A 238 -14.01 -4.90 3.36
CA LEU A 238 -14.39 -5.93 4.32
C LEU A 238 -15.85 -6.38 4.12
N VAL A 239 -16.77 -5.44 3.94
CA VAL A 239 -18.19 -5.74 3.70
C VAL A 239 -18.38 -6.56 2.42
N THR A 240 -17.72 -6.18 1.33
CA THR A 240 -17.81 -6.91 0.06
C THR A 240 -17.17 -8.30 0.13
N SER A 241 -16.17 -8.49 0.99
CA SER A 241 -15.40 -9.74 1.09
C SER A 241 -16.04 -10.74 2.06
N TYR A 242 -16.58 -10.27 3.18
CA TYR A 242 -17.08 -11.13 4.28
C TYR A 242 -18.60 -11.10 4.44
N GLY A 243 -19.32 -10.21 3.75
CA GLY A 243 -20.78 -10.20 3.70
C GLY A 243 -21.43 -10.06 5.07
N GLN A 244 -22.34 -10.98 5.39
CA GLN A 244 -23.14 -11.02 6.64
C GLN A 244 -22.29 -10.96 7.91
N GLN A 245 -21.06 -11.50 7.90
CA GLN A 245 -20.17 -11.48 9.06
C GLN A 245 -19.80 -10.05 9.50
N MET A 246 -19.95 -9.06 8.61
CA MET A 246 -19.63 -7.66 8.91
C MET A 246 -20.77 -6.90 9.59
N ILE A 247 -22.00 -7.44 9.67
CA ILE A 247 -23.17 -6.70 10.20
C ILE A 247 -22.92 -6.19 11.62
N GLU A 248 -22.51 -7.06 12.53
CA GLU A 248 -22.26 -6.69 13.94
C GLU A 248 -21.15 -5.64 14.12
N TYR A 249 -20.25 -5.55 13.15
CA TYR A 249 -19.16 -4.58 13.15
C TYR A 249 -19.59 -3.22 12.59
N VAL A 250 -20.31 -3.21 11.46
CA VAL A 250 -20.70 -1.95 10.79
C VAL A 250 -21.86 -1.24 11.48
N GLU A 251 -22.58 -1.91 12.36
CA GLU A 251 -23.65 -1.32 13.19
C GLU A 251 -23.14 -0.56 14.41
N ARG A 252 -21.84 -0.60 14.68
CA ARG A 252 -21.24 0.11 15.81
C ARG A 252 -21.24 1.61 15.55
N ASP A 253 -21.60 2.37 16.58
CA ASP A 253 -21.73 3.83 16.55
C ASP A 253 -20.49 4.58 15.97
N PRO A 254 -19.23 4.22 16.30
CA PRO A 254 -18.08 4.90 15.70
C PRO A 254 -18.00 4.74 14.19
N ILE A 255 -18.39 3.58 13.66
CA ILE A 255 -18.36 3.28 12.23
C ILE A 255 -19.45 4.08 11.50
N ASP A 256 -20.66 4.13 12.05
CA ASP A 256 -21.75 4.93 11.47
C ASP A 256 -21.43 6.44 11.46
N LYS A 257 -20.82 6.95 12.55
CA LYS A 257 -20.32 8.33 12.62
C LYS A 257 -19.25 8.60 11.57
N LEU A 258 -18.28 7.69 11.41
CA LEU A 258 -17.23 7.83 10.40
C LEU A 258 -17.81 7.86 8.99
N LEU A 259 -18.76 6.97 8.66
CA LEU A 259 -19.46 6.96 7.36
C LEU A 259 -20.25 8.25 7.13
N THR A 260 -20.90 8.77 8.17
CA THR A 260 -21.64 10.04 8.12
C THR A 260 -20.71 11.24 7.90
N GLU A 261 -19.57 11.25 8.59
CA GLU A 261 -18.51 12.25 8.41
C GLU A 261 -17.96 12.21 6.97
N GLY A 262 -17.64 11.01 6.46
CA GLY A 262 -17.16 10.83 5.09
C GLY A 262 -18.15 11.31 4.02
N LYS A 263 -19.46 11.09 4.18
CA LYS A 263 -20.49 11.62 3.26
C LYS A 263 -20.56 13.15 3.21
N ARG A 264 -20.17 13.79 4.31
CA ARG A 264 -20.13 15.25 4.47
C ARG A 264 -18.78 15.85 4.09
N SER A 265 -17.77 15.02 3.81
CA SER A 265 -16.45 15.47 3.36
C SER A 265 -16.56 16.39 2.14
N LYS A 266 -15.67 17.39 2.10
CA LYS A 266 -15.47 18.26 0.95
C LYS A 266 -14.60 17.61 -0.13
N ILE A 267 -13.84 16.57 0.21
CA ILE A 267 -13.01 15.83 -0.73
C ILE A 267 -13.88 14.80 -1.46
N MET A 268 -13.94 14.92 -2.78
CA MET A 268 -14.80 14.08 -3.62
C MET A 268 -14.48 12.59 -3.48
N LYS A 269 -13.20 12.22 -3.38
CA LYS A 269 -12.76 10.83 -3.20
C LYS A 269 -13.37 10.20 -1.93
N THR A 270 -13.19 10.85 -0.77
CA THR A 270 -13.72 10.42 0.53
C THR A 270 -15.24 10.31 0.50
N LYS A 271 -15.93 11.31 -0.05
CA LYS A 271 -17.39 11.29 -0.21
C LYS A 271 -17.87 10.12 -1.07
N THR A 272 -17.17 9.83 -2.15
CA THR A 272 -17.50 8.74 -3.08
C THR A 272 -17.32 7.38 -2.39
N LEU A 273 -16.22 7.18 -1.67
CA LEU A 273 -15.98 5.96 -0.87
C LEU A 273 -17.05 5.79 0.21
N ALA A 274 -17.46 6.86 0.90
CA ALA A 274 -18.51 6.80 1.93
C ALA A 274 -19.88 6.43 1.36
N MET A 275 -20.23 6.96 0.18
CA MET A 275 -21.44 6.58 -0.53
C MET A 275 -21.39 5.11 -0.97
N TRP A 276 -20.27 4.65 -1.51
CA TRP A 276 -20.07 3.28 -1.95
C TRP A 276 -20.15 2.29 -0.77
N ALA A 277 -19.35 2.49 0.28
CA ALA A 277 -19.34 1.61 1.45
C ALA A 277 -20.73 1.52 2.10
N THR A 278 -21.46 2.65 2.20
CA THR A 278 -22.85 2.65 2.70
C THR A 278 -23.78 1.81 1.82
N LYS A 279 -23.61 1.86 0.49
CA LYS A 279 -24.40 1.06 -0.44
C LYS A 279 -24.12 -0.44 -0.24
N GLU A 280 -22.86 -0.82 -0.09
CA GLU A 280 -22.48 -2.23 0.14
C GLU A 280 -23.02 -2.73 1.49
N ILE A 281 -22.96 -1.91 2.55
CA ILE A 281 -23.56 -2.23 3.86
C ILE A 281 -25.06 -2.47 3.73
N ARG A 282 -25.78 -1.64 2.97
CA ARG A 282 -27.22 -1.82 2.76
C ARG A 282 -27.55 -3.12 2.03
N LYS A 283 -26.72 -3.56 1.09
CA LYS A 283 -26.94 -4.84 0.38
C LYS A 283 -26.89 -6.01 1.36
N ILE A 284 -25.93 -6.04 2.27
CA ILE A 284 -25.80 -7.15 3.22
C ILE A 284 -26.88 -7.13 4.31
N LYS A 285 -27.43 -5.96 4.67
CA LYS A 285 -28.54 -5.87 5.64
C LYS A 285 -29.89 -6.30 5.07
N ASN A 286 -30.06 -6.20 3.75
CA ASN A 286 -31.31 -6.52 3.06
C ASN A 286 -31.34 -7.96 2.52
N ASN A 287 -30.21 -8.67 2.57
CA ASN A 287 -30.08 -10.09 2.24
C ASN A 287 -30.18 -10.93 3.51
#